data_AF-A0A2M6GDV3-F1
#
_entry.id   AF-A0A2M6GDV3-F1
#
_cell.length_a   1.000
_cell.length_b   1.000
_cell.length_c   1.000
_cell.angle_alpha   90.00
_cell.angle_beta   90.00
_cell.angle_gamma   90.00
#
_symmetry.space_group_name_H-M   'P 1'
#
loop_
_entity.id
_entity.type
_entity.pdbx_description
1 polymer ?
#
loop_
_entity_poly.entity_id
_entity_poly.type
_entity_poly.pdbx_seq_one_letter_code
_entity_poly.pdbx_strand_id
1 'polypeptide(L)'
;MKRIAFLFLVFTCSLVYNSLYAQTKEIPAGSLGLVPLPLDVKAYAANYTLPAKVLIAAKTKDELNTAGFLKAYLNEIGKAVTITTDATTAHIKLKTSTAGETKNPE
;
A
#
# COMPACT_ATOMS: atom_id res chain seq x y z
N MET A 1 -17.45 -44.29 -33.32
CA MET A 1 -17.86 -43.16 -32.44
C MET A 1 -16.72 -42.81 -31.48
N LYS A 2 -15.67 -42.09 -31.92
CA LYS A 2 -14.47 -41.78 -31.10
C LYS A 2 -13.81 -40.43 -31.48
N ARG A 3 -14.61 -39.45 -31.93
CA ARG A 3 -14.11 -38.13 -32.36
C ARG A 3 -14.67 -36.94 -31.59
N ILE A 4 -15.62 -37.18 -30.68
CA ILE A 4 -16.32 -36.11 -29.93
C ILE A 4 -15.61 -35.78 -28.60
N ALA A 5 -14.86 -36.73 -28.03
CA ALA A 5 -14.20 -36.55 -26.74
C ALA A 5 -12.97 -35.64 -26.77
N PHE A 6 -12.35 -35.43 -27.94
CA PHE A 6 -11.12 -34.62 -28.04
C PHE A 6 -11.39 -33.11 -28.13
N LEU A 7 -12.59 -32.72 -28.58
CA LEU A 7 -12.99 -31.31 -28.70
C LEU A 7 -13.34 -30.66 -27.36
N PHE A 8 -13.72 -31.45 -26.35
CA PHE A 8 -14.05 -30.92 -25.02
C PHE A 8 -12.81 -30.60 -24.17
N LEU A 9 -11.66 -31.23 -24.41
CA LEU A 9 -10.44 -31.03 -23.62
C LEU A 9 -9.71 -29.72 -23.97
N VAL A 10 -9.83 -29.25 -25.21
CA VAL A 10 -9.14 -28.02 -25.66
C VAL A 10 -9.93 -26.77 -25.24
N PHE A 11 -11.26 -26.86 -25.17
CA PHE A 11 -12.11 -25.70 -24.86
C PHE A 11 -12.05 -25.28 -23.38
N THR A 12 -11.76 -26.20 -22.46
CA THR A 12 -11.63 -25.87 -21.02
C THR A 12 -10.31 -25.19 -20.66
N CYS A 13 -9.28 -25.30 -21.52
CA CYS A 13 -7.97 -24.70 -21.22
C CYS A 13 -7.91 -23.20 -21.58
N SER A 14 -8.71 -22.73 -22.55
CA SER A 14 -8.67 -21.34 -23.01
C SER A 14 -9.40 -20.35 -22.11
N LEU A 15 -10.25 -20.81 -21.19
CA LEU A 15 -10.99 -19.93 -20.27
C LEU A 15 -10.22 -19.56 -18.99
N VAL A 16 -9.08 -20.23 -18.70
CA VAL A 16 -8.32 -19.99 -17.46
C VAL A 16 -7.22 -18.92 -17.64
N TYR A 17 -6.88 -18.54 -18.87
CA TYR A 17 -5.77 -17.60 -19.14
C TYR A 17 -6.16 -16.11 -19.16
N ASN A 18 -7.44 -15.74 -19.06
CA ASN A 18 -7.84 -14.33 -19.13
C ASN A 18 -7.72 -13.55 -17.80
N SER A 19 -7.25 -14.18 -16.71
CA SER A 19 -7.16 -13.52 -15.40
C SER A 19 -5.86 -12.72 -15.17
N LEU A 20 -5.13 -12.37 -16.24
CA LEU A 20 -3.78 -11.82 -16.13
C LEU A 20 -3.63 -10.40 -16.70
N TYR A 21 -4.67 -9.58 -16.66
CA TYR A 21 -4.52 -8.12 -16.72
C TYR A 21 -5.64 -7.46 -15.92
N ALA A 22 -5.56 -7.54 -14.59
CA ALA A 22 -6.20 -6.51 -13.77
C ALA A 22 -5.47 -5.20 -14.10
N GLN A 23 -6.00 -4.44 -15.07
CA GLN A 23 -5.54 -3.09 -15.30
C GLN A 23 -5.76 -2.32 -14.00
N THR A 24 -4.65 -1.90 -13.40
CA THR A 24 -4.67 -1.10 -12.18
C THR A 24 -5.36 0.22 -12.49
N LYS A 25 -6.66 0.29 -12.22
CA LYS A 25 -7.47 1.48 -12.50
C LYS A 25 -6.99 2.61 -11.60
N GLU A 26 -6.56 3.70 -12.21
CA GLU A 26 -6.20 4.92 -11.49
C GLU A 26 -7.45 5.53 -10.85
N ILE A 27 -7.30 5.98 -9.61
CA ILE A 27 -8.34 6.66 -8.83
C ILE A 27 -8.08 8.16 -8.93
N PRO A 28 -9.09 8.98 -9.31
CA PRO A 28 -8.93 10.43 -9.36
C PRO A 28 -8.48 11.00 -8.00
N ALA A 29 -7.42 11.82 -8.00
CA ALA A 29 -6.86 12.40 -6.77
C ALA A 29 -7.89 13.18 -5.93
N GLY A 30 -8.83 13.88 -6.59
CA GLY A 30 -9.92 14.62 -5.92
C GLY A 30 -10.89 13.75 -5.12
N SER A 31 -10.92 12.43 -5.36
CA SER A 31 -11.74 11.49 -4.59
C SER A 31 -11.06 10.93 -3.33
N LEU A 32 -9.78 11.27 -3.10
CA LEU A 32 -8.98 10.73 -1.99
C LEU A 32 -9.14 11.50 -0.67
N GLY A 33 -9.85 12.63 -0.67
CA GLY A 33 -10.06 13.44 0.54
C GLY A 33 -8.78 14.05 1.13
N LEU A 34 -7.73 14.22 0.33
CA LEU A 34 -6.45 14.77 0.76
C LEU A 34 -6.53 16.30 0.89
N VAL A 35 -6.19 16.84 2.06
CA VAL A 35 -6.19 18.27 2.34
C VAL A 35 -4.94 18.67 3.14
N PRO A 36 -4.13 19.64 2.67
CA PRO A 36 -4.19 20.21 1.32
C PRO A 36 -3.90 19.16 0.24
N LEU A 37 -4.35 19.41 -0.99
CA LEU A 37 -4.07 18.51 -2.10
C LEU A 37 -2.57 18.55 -2.44
N PRO A 38 -1.86 17.42 -2.47
CA PRO A 38 -0.45 17.40 -2.87
C PRO A 38 -0.25 17.82 -4.32
N LEU A 39 0.96 18.29 -4.66
CA LEU A 39 1.33 18.76 -6.00
C LEU A 39 1.14 17.71 -7.10
N ASP A 40 1.42 16.44 -6.79
CA ASP A 40 1.22 15.30 -7.69
C ASP A 40 0.77 14.08 -6.88
N VAL A 41 -0.29 13.41 -7.34
CA VAL A 41 -0.86 12.21 -6.71
C VAL A 41 -1.32 11.25 -7.80
N LYS A 42 -0.79 10.02 -7.76
CA LYS A 42 -1.29 8.88 -8.52
C LYS A 42 -1.78 7.83 -7.54
N ALA A 43 -3.04 7.45 -7.64
CA ALA A 43 -3.64 6.45 -6.78
C ALA A 43 -4.24 5.33 -7.60
N TYR A 44 -4.25 4.12 -7.05
CA TYR A 44 -4.58 2.91 -7.77
C TYR A 44 -5.51 2.06 -6.91
N ALA A 45 -6.55 1.49 -7.54
CA ALA A 45 -7.47 0.62 -6.83
C ALA A 45 -6.78 -0.67 -6.37
N ALA A 46 -6.66 -0.84 -5.06
CA ALA A 46 -6.14 -2.03 -4.41
C ALA A 46 -6.71 -2.17 -3.00
N ASN A 47 -6.83 -3.41 -2.53
CA ASN A 47 -7.26 -3.71 -1.16
C ASN A 47 -6.05 -4.15 -0.35
N TYR A 48 -5.74 -3.40 0.71
CA TYR A 48 -4.69 -3.73 1.68
C TYR A 48 -5.28 -3.74 3.08
N THR A 49 -5.15 -4.86 3.78
CA THR A 49 -5.60 -4.97 5.17
C THR A 49 -4.48 -4.61 6.11
N LEU A 50 -4.73 -3.67 7.03
CA LEU A 50 -3.78 -3.33 8.07
C LEU A 50 -3.80 -4.41 9.18
N PRO A 51 -2.66 -5.06 9.48
CA PRO A 51 -2.59 -6.13 10.48
C PRO A 51 -2.96 -5.62 11.87
N ALA A 52 -3.47 -6.50 12.74
CA ALA A 52 -3.83 -6.16 14.11
C ALA A 52 -2.63 -5.66 14.94
N LYS A 53 -1.42 -6.15 14.62
CA LYS A 53 -0.15 -5.71 15.20
C LYS A 53 0.68 -5.00 14.13
N VAL A 54 1.08 -3.76 14.40
CA VAL A 54 1.87 -2.94 13.49
C VAL A 54 3.26 -2.70 14.07
N LEU A 55 4.30 -2.91 13.26
CA LEU A 55 5.68 -2.63 13.60
C LEU A 55 6.14 -1.40 12.79
N ILE A 56 6.61 -0.37 13.48
CA ILE A 56 7.14 0.85 12.88
C ILE A 56 8.64 0.90 13.13
N ALA A 57 9.42 1.00 12.05
CA ALA A 57 10.85 1.22 12.15
C ALA A 57 11.17 2.70 12.34
N ALA A 58 11.88 3.02 13.42
CA ALA A 58 12.39 4.36 13.71
C ALA A 58 13.69 4.27 14.52
N LYS A 59 14.67 5.11 14.16
CA LYS A 59 16.00 5.18 14.79
C LYS A 59 16.38 6.60 15.17
N THR A 60 16.13 7.57 14.27
CA THR A 60 16.51 8.97 14.52
C THR A 60 15.47 9.67 15.39
N LYS A 61 15.84 10.83 15.95
CA LYS A 61 14.90 11.64 16.75
C LYS A 61 13.66 12.05 15.97
N ASP A 62 13.83 12.42 14.70
CA ASP A 62 12.72 12.86 13.83
C ASP A 62 11.82 11.68 13.44
N GLU A 63 12.42 10.52 13.18
CA GLU A 63 11.66 9.28 12.95
C GLU A 63 10.89 8.87 14.21
N LEU A 64 11.49 8.95 15.40
CA LEU A 64 10.84 8.60 16.66
C LEU A 64 9.67 9.53 16.97
N ASN A 65 9.80 10.84 16.69
CA ASN A 65 8.71 11.80 16.83
C ASN A 65 7.52 11.41 15.93
N THR A 66 7.80 11.22 14.64
CA THR A 66 6.79 10.83 13.65
C THR A 66 6.16 9.47 13.98
N ALA A 67 6.96 8.50 14.43
CA ALA A 67 6.49 7.18 14.87
C ALA A 67 5.60 7.29 16.10
N GLY A 68 5.88 8.21 17.02
CA GLY A 68 5.05 8.50 18.19
C GLY A 68 3.65 8.97 17.81
N PHE A 69 3.57 9.95 16.89
CA PHE A 69 2.29 10.40 16.33
C PHE A 69 1.52 9.26 15.65
N LEU A 70 2.20 8.53 14.75
CA LEU A 70 1.58 7.43 14.01
C LEU A 70 1.10 6.31 14.95
N LYS A 71 1.87 6.02 16.02
CA LYS A 71 1.48 5.07 17.06
C LYS A 71 0.20 5.48 17.77
N ALA A 72 0.05 6.75 18.14
CA ALA A 72 -1.16 7.25 18.79
C ALA A 72 -2.38 7.05 17.88
N TYR A 73 -2.31 7.53 16.63
CA TYR A 73 -3.40 7.38 15.66
C TYR A 73 -3.78 5.91 15.39
N LEU A 74 -2.79 5.04 15.20
CA LEU A 74 -3.03 3.63 14.94
C LEU A 74 -3.64 2.91 16.15
N ASN A 75 -3.29 3.30 17.38
CA ASN A 75 -3.93 2.78 18.59
C ASN A 75 -5.41 3.21 18.68
N GLU A 76 -5.75 4.44 18.29
CA GLU A 76 -7.13 4.95 18.29
C GLU A 76 -8.04 4.15 17.35
N ILE A 77 -7.52 3.69 16.20
CA ILE A 77 -8.24 2.80 15.28
C ILE A 77 -8.11 1.31 15.64
N GLY A 78 -7.69 1.00 16.88
CA GLY A 78 -7.69 -0.33 17.46
C GLY A 78 -6.54 -1.25 17.05
N LYS A 79 -5.41 -0.70 16.59
CA LYS A 79 -4.21 -1.49 16.25
C LYS A 79 -3.21 -1.47 17.41
N ALA A 80 -2.56 -2.60 17.66
CA ALA A 80 -1.46 -2.67 18.62
C ALA A 80 -0.15 -2.30 17.92
N VAL A 81 0.54 -1.26 18.40
CA VAL A 81 1.72 -0.71 17.72
C VAL A 81 2.99 -0.82 18.56
N THR A 82 4.04 -1.36 17.94
CA THR A 82 5.39 -1.44 18.50
C THR A 82 6.36 -0.67 17.62
N ILE A 83 7.23 0.14 18.24
CA ILE A 83 8.32 0.84 17.56
C ILE A 83 9.58 -0.01 17.72
N THR A 84 10.29 -0.25 16.62
CA THR A 84 11.51 -1.05 16.57
C THR A 84 12.62 -0.30 15.84
N THR A 85 13.87 -0.60 16.16
CA THR A 85 15.02 -0.12 15.39
C THR A 85 15.33 -1.03 14.20
N ASP A 86 14.74 -2.23 14.13
CA ASP A 86 14.93 -3.16 13.03
C ASP A 86 13.96 -2.88 11.87
N ALA A 87 14.50 -2.37 10.77
CA ALA A 87 13.74 -2.05 9.57
C ALA A 87 13.40 -3.28 8.69
N THR A 88 13.99 -4.44 8.96
CA THR A 88 13.73 -5.65 8.16
C THR A 88 12.39 -6.28 8.50
N THR A 89 11.99 -6.20 9.76
CA THR A 89 10.75 -6.77 10.32
C THR A 89 9.58 -5.79 10.38
N ALA A 90 9.82 -4.50 10.08
CA ALA A 90 8.79 -3.46 10.18
C ALA A 90 7.81 -3.44 9.00
N HIS A 91 6.52 -3.27 9.31
CA HIS A 91 5.46 -3.02 8.34
C HIS A 91 5.51 -1.59 7.78
N ILE A 92 5.91 -0.63 8.62
CA ILE A 92 6.03 0.78 8.25
C ILE A 92 7.48 1.21 8.45
N LYS A 93 8.08 1.79 7.40
CA LYS A 93 9.47 2.26 7.42
C LYS A 93 9.47 3.76 7.21
N LEU A 94 9.89 4.50 8.22
CA LEU A 94 10.06 5.94 8.11
C LEU A 94 11.36 6.24 7.36
N LYS A 95 11.32 7.26 6.52
CA LYS A 95 12.49 7.74 5.79
C LYS A 95 12.56 9.25 5.92
N THR A 96 13.68 9.75 6.41
CA THR A 96 14.00 11.17 6.31
C THR A 96 14.61 11.41 4.93
N SER A 97 13.92 12.16 4.08
CA SER A 97 14.55 12.72 2.90
C SER A 97 15.30 13.98 3.31
N THR A 98 16.50 14.20 2.79
CA THR A 98 17.20 15.49 2.85
C THR A 98 16.51 16.52 1.94
N ALA A 99 15.18 16.61 2.00
CA ALA A 99 14.38 17.57 1.25
C ALA A 99 14.45 18.94 1.94
N GLY A 100 15.63 19.54 1.85
CA GLY A 100 15.89 20.95 2.16
C GLY A 100 15.96 21.84 0.91
N GLU A 101 15.64 21.35 -0.30
CA GLU A 101 15.81 22.13 -1.54
C GLU A 101 14.56 22.32 -2.40
N THR A 102 13.40 21.80 -2.01
CA THR A 102 12.14 22.16 -2.67
C THR A 102 11.23 22.83 -1.66
N LYS A 103 11.30 24.17 -1.67
CA LYS A 103 10.36 25.10 -1.04
C LYS A 103 8.93 24.55 -1.13
N ASN A 104 8.20 24.53 -0.01
CA ASN A 104 6.74 24.44 -0.04
C ASN A 104 6.24 25.66 -0.85
N PRO A 105 5.61 25.51 -2.03
CA PRO A 105 5.00 26.67 -2.68
C PRO A 105 3.84 27.12 -1.79
N GLU A 106 3.90 28.40 -1.40
CA GLU A 106 2.83 29.12 -0.71
C GLU A 106 1.55 29.16 -1.55
#